data_AF-A0A356X8N1-F1
#
_entry.id   AF-A0A356X8N1-F1
#
_cell.length_a   1.000
_cell.length_b   1.000
_cell.length_c   1.000
_cell.angle_alpha   90.00
_cell.angle_beta   90.00
_cell.angle_gamma   90.00
#
_symmetry.space_group_name_H-M   'P 1'
#
loop_
_entity.id
_entity.type
_entity.pdbx_description
1 polymer ?
#
loop_
_entity_poly.entity_id
_entity_poly.type
_entity_poly.pdbx_seq_one_letter_code
_entity_poly.pdbx_strand_id
1 'polypeptide(L)'
;MKKLICYSLWGKDPKYTIGAIRNAEQIKNVYPGWIARFYCGTSVPDDITSQLLDLGAEVTLMPEEGNWSGMFWRFAAIAEPDVEVMLSRDTDSRLTNREALAVNQWLQSDKLFHVMRDHPEHNTEILGGMWGAKKPILQDMIHLMISYEKGDFWQVDQNFLRQVVWPRVAYTTFTHDPFFAKIPFPSPRNGLEFVGQVWNENEETVAEHQQLLKIAIERQNNAV
;
A
#
# COMPACT_ATOMS: atom_id res chain seq x y z
N MET A 1 13.84 -2.13 -16.40
CA MET A 1 13.57 -1.73 -15.01
C MET A 1 12.09 -1.88 -14.72
N LYS A 2 11.72 -2.46 -13.58
CA LYS A 2 10.33 -2.79 -13.23
C LYS A 2 9.70 -1.70 -12.36
N LYS A 3 8.40 -1.50 -12.55
CA LYS A 3 7.53 -0.76 -11.62
C LYS A 3 6.57 -1.75 -10.97
N LEU A 4 6.67 -1.91 -9.66
CA LEU A 4 5.96 -2.93 -8.92
C LEU A 4 4.90 -2.37 -7.97
N ILE A 5 3.78 -3.07 -7.87
CA ILE A 5 2.80 -2.90 -6.79
C ILE A 5 2.85 -4.15 -5.94
N CYS A 6 3.33 -4.02 -4.71
CA CYS A 6 3.71 -5.13 -3.86
C CYS A 6 2.69 -5.34 -2.74
N TYR A 7 2.34 -6.60 -2.51
CA TYR A 7 1.39 -7.05 -1.52
C TYR A 7 2.00 -8.18 -0.68
N SER A 8 1.66 -8.22 0.61
CA SER A 8 1.91 -9.38 1.45
C SER A 8 0.61 -10.13 1.65
N LEU A 9 0.64 -11.46 1.55
CA LEU A 9 -0.53 -12.32 1.72
C LEU A 9 -0.17 -13.57 2.52
N TRP A 10 -0.95 -13.84 3.57
CA TRP A 10 -0.92 -15.11 4.29
C TRP A 10 -2.31 -15.40 4.86
N GLY A 11 -2.49 -16.64 5.32
CA GLY A 11 -3.75 -17.14 5.82
C GLY A 11 -4.73 -17.48 4.70
N LYS A 12 -5.96 -17.80 5.13
CA LYS A 12 -7.04 -18.29 4.26
C LYS A 12 -8.29 -17.42 4.31
N ASP A 13 -8.21 -16.27 4.98
CA ASP A 13 -9.34 -15.36 5.13
C ASP A 13 -9.74 -14.80 3.74
N PRO A 14 -10.99 -14.99 3.30
CA PRO A 14 -11.51 -14.46 2.04
C PRO A 14 -11.28 -12.97 1.88
N LYS A 15 -11.36 -12.18 2.96
CA LYS A 15 -11.12 -10.73 2.92
C LYS A 15 -9.81 -10.40 2.23
N TYR A 16 -8.74 -11.13 2.55
CA TYR A 16 -7.41 -10.91 1.99
C TYR A 16 -7.13 -11.71 0.73
N THR A 17 -7.60 -12.96 0.66
CA THR A 17 -7.35 -13.85 -0.49
C THR A 17 -8.16 -13.43 -1.72
N ILE A 18 -9.46 -13.21 -1.57
CA ILE A 18 -10.29 -12.64 -2.63
C ILE A 18 -9.89 -11.19 -2.89
N GLY A 19 -9.56 -10.42 -1.85
CA GLY A 19 -9.03 -9.06 -2.00
C GLY A 19 -7.78 -9.00 -2.88
N ALA A 20 -6.85 -9.95 -2.72
CA ALA A 20 -5.67 -10.06 -3.58
C ALA A 20 -6.03 -10.30 -5.05
N ILE A 21 -6.97 -11.22 -5.31
CA ILE A 21 -7.48 -11.50 -6.66
C ILE A 21 -8.11 -10.24 -7.27
N ARG A 22 -9.00 -9.56 -6.52
CA ARG A 22 -9.66 -8.32 -6.97
C ARG A 22 -8.65 -7.22 -7.30
N ASN A 23 -7.61 -7.08 -6.48
CA ASN A 23 -6.55 -6.13 -6.76
C ASN A 23 -5.78 -6.51 -8.04
N ALA A 24 -5.44 -7.78 -8.24
CA ALA A 24 -4.77 -8.25 -9.46
C ALA A 24 -5.60 -8.02 -10.73
N GLU A 25 -6.93 -8.21 -10.69
CA GLU A 25 -7.86 -7.92 -11.79
C GLU A 25 -7.82 -6.44 -12.21
N GLN A 26 -7.62 -5.52 -11.26
CA GLN A 26 -7.68 -4.07 -11.48
C GLN A 26 -6.40 -3.47 -12.07
N ILE A 27 -5.24 -4.13 -11.88
CA ILE A 27 -3.91 -3.55 -12.19
C ILE A 27 -3.80 -3.04 -13.62
N LYS A 28 -4.20 -3.85 -14.61
CA LYS A 28 -4.05 -3.50 -16.03
C LYS A 28 -4.82 -2.23 -16.41
N ASN A 29 -5.90 -1.93 -15.68
CA ASN A 29 -6.74 -0.77 -15.92
C ASN A 29 -6.26 0.46 -15.12
N VAL A 30 -5.95 0.28 -13.84
CA VAL A 30 -5.59 1.41 -12.94
C VAL A 30 -4.13 1.82 -13.07
N TYR A 31 -3.23 0.84 -13.25
CA TYR A 31 -1.79 1.03 -13.39
C TYR A 31 -1.23 0.36 -14.66
N PRO A 32 -1.57 0.85 -15.87
CA PRO A 32 -1.04 0.29 -17.11
C PRO A 32 0.49 0.23 -17.12
N GLY A 33 1.05 -0.94 -17.44
CA GLY A 33 2.50 -1.17 -17.51
C GLY A 33 3.18 -1.45 -16.16
N TRP A 34 2.44 -1.47 -15.05
CA TRP A 34 2.93 -1.95 -13.76
C TRP A 34 2.69 -3.45 -13.60
N ILE A 35 3.48 -4.07 -12.72
CA ILE A 35 3.35 -5.48 -12.37
C ILE A 35 2.92 -5.56 -10.90
N ALA A 36 1.86 -6.30 -10.61
CA ALA A 36 1.57 -6.68 -9.23
C ALA A 36 2.46 -7.85 -8.80
N ARG A 37 3.03 -7.76 -7.60
CA ARG A 37 3.76 -8.85 -6.96
C ARG A 37 3.17 -9.17 -5.61
N PHE A 38 2.83 -10.43 -5.40
CA PHE A 38 2.31 -10.95 -4.14
C PHE A 38 3.37 -11.82 -3.47
N TYR A 39 3.74 -11.48 -2.24
CA TYR A 39 4.58 -12.29 -1.37
C TYR A 39 3.65 -13.17 -0.53
N CYS A 40 3.62 -14.46 -0.82
CA CYS A 40 2.65 -15.40 -0.29
C CYS A 40 3.30 -16.37 0.69
N GLY A 41 2.81 -16.42 1.93
CA GLY A 41 3.19 -17.45 2.90
C GLY A 41 2.66 -18.84 2.52
N THR A 42 3.22 -19.90 3.10
CA THR A 42 2.81 -21.30 2.85
C THR A 42 1.37 -21.60 3.31
N SER A 43 0.75 -20.69 4.08
CA SER A 43 -0.64 -20.83 4.52
C SER A 43 -1.67 -20.38 3.47
N VAL A 44 -1.22 -19.67 2.42
CA VAL A 44 -2.08 -19.22 1.31
C VAL A 44 -2.48 -20.43 0.46
N PRO A 45 -3.77 -20.62 0.13
CA PRO A 45 -4.20 -21.72 -0.73
C PRO A 45 -3.60 -21.66 -2.14
N ASP A 46 -3.25 -22.82 -2.70
CA ASP A 46 -2.63 -22.95 -4.03
C ASP A 46 -3.54 -22.45 -5.17
N ASP A 47 -4.86 -22.55 -5.02
CA ASP A 47 -5.82 -22.02 -5.98
C ASP A 47 -5.79 -20.49 -6.04
N ILE A 48 -5.49 -19.81 -4.93
CA ILE A 48 -5.32 -18.36 -4.88
C ILE A 48 -4.03 -17.96 -5.60
N THR A 49 -2.90 -18.61 -5.30
CA THR A 49 -1.62 -18.30 -5.96
C THR A 49 -1.66 -18.59 -7.45
N SER A 50 -2.34 -19.67 -7.86
CA SER A 50 -2.55 -20.01 -9.28
C SER A 50 -3.38 -18.94 -10.00
N GLN A 51 -4.50 -18.48 -9.41
CA GLN A 51 -5.30 -17.41 -9.99
C GLN A 51 -4.54 -16.09 -10.13
N LEU A 52 -3.70 -15.74 -9.14
CA LEU A 52 -2.84 -14.55 -9.22
C LEU A 52 -1.87 -14.62 -10.41
N LEU A 53 -1.26 -15.79 -10.64
CA LEU A 53 -0.39 -16.05 -11.79
C LEU A 53 -1.16 -15.96 -13.11
N ASP A 54 -2.36 -16.55 -13.19
CA ASP A 54 -3.21 -16.51 -14.39
C ASP A 54 -3.65 -15.08 -14.76
N LEU A 55 -3.82 -14.20 -13.76
CA LEU A 55 -4.10 -12.77 -13.97
C LEU A 55 -2.86 -11.98 -14.46
N GLY A 56 -1.68 -12.60 -14.43
CA GLY A 56 -0.41 -12.03 -14.85
C GLY A 56 0.35 -11.31 -13.73
N ALA A 57 0.03 -11.59 -12.46
CA ALA A 57 0.82 -11.13 -11.33
C ALA A 57 2.07 -12.00 -11.14
N GLU A 58 3.08 -11.44 -10.48
CA GLU A 58 4.20 -12.21 -9.95
C GLU A 58 3.84 -12.75 -8.55
N VAL A 59 4.14 -14.02 -8.29
CA VAL A 59 3.99 -14.62 -6.95
C VAL A 59 5.37 -15.03 -6.44
N THR A 60 5.74 -14.53 -5.26
CA THR A 60 6.94 -14.92 -4.53
C THR A 60 6.52 -15.74 -3.32
N LEU A 61 6.87 -17.03 -3.30
CA LEU A 61 6.56 -17.91 -2.18
C LEU A 61 7.54 -17.65 -1.04
N MET A 62 7.00 -17.41 0.15
CA MET A 62 7.75 -17.25 1.39
C MET A 62 7.87 -18.60 2.09
N PRO A 63 9.02 -18.91 2.70
CA PRO A 63 9.30 -20.24 3.28
C PRO A 63 8.61 -20.49 4.63
N GLU A 64 7.59 -19.70 4.97
CA GLU A 64 6.92 -19.69 6.26
C GLU A 64 5.42 -19.45 6.08
N GLU A 65 4.60 -19.87 7.05
CA GLU A 65 3.15 -19.70 6.96
C GLU A 65 2.73 -18.24 6.84
N GLY A 66 3.44 -17.35 7.53
CA GLY A 66 3.12 -15.93 7.63
C GLY A 66 2.37 -15.59 8.91
N ASN A 67 2.73 -14.43 9.46
CA ASN A 67 2.12 -13.81 10.63
C ASN A 67 2.24 -12.28 10.48
N TRP A 68 2.08 -11.48 11.54
CA TRP A 68 2.18 -10.03 11.42
C TRP A 68 3.51 -9.52 10.88
N SER A 69 4.62 -10.26 11.08
CA SER A 69 5.92 -9.92 10.47
C SER A 69 5.93 -10.05 8.95
N GLY A 70 5.00 -10.82 8.37
CA GLY A 70 4.81 -10.96 6.93
C GLY A 70 4.41 -9.66 6.22
N MET A 71 3.90 -8.66 6.94
CA MET A 71 3.65 -7.32 6.41
C MET A 71 4.90 -6.68 5.79
N PHE A 72 6.08 -7.11 6.21
CA PHE A 72 7.36 -6.58 5.73
C PHE A 72 7.75 -7.12 4.36
N TRP A 73 7.26 -8.30 3.95
CA TRP A 73 7.74 -8.97 2.72
C TRP A 73 7.59 -8.08 1.48
N ARG A 74 6.45 -7.39 1.35
CA ARG A 74 6.20 -6.44 0.26
C ARG A 74 7.19 -5.29 0.16
N PHE A 75 7.89 -4.94 1.25
CA PHE A 75 8.89 -3.86 1.26
C PHE A 75 10.21 -4.28 0.61
N ALA A 76 10.50 -5.59 0.53
CA ALA A 76 11.78 -6.09 0.01
C ALA A 76 12.08 -5.63 -1.42
N ALA A 77 11.03 -5.43 -2.22
CA ALA A 77 11.12 -5.12 -3.65
C ALA A 77 12.00 -3.89 -3.95
N ILE A 78 12.01 -2.86 -3.10
CA ILE A 78 12.81 -1.64 -3.37
C ILE A 78 14.32 -1.90 -3.37
N ALA A 79 14.78 -2.94 -2.68
CA ALA A 79 16.18 -3.33 -2.63
C ALA A 79 16.62 -4.15 -3.85
N GLU A 80 15.69 -4.67 -4.66
CA GLU A 80 16.02 -5.53 -5.79
C GLU A 80 16.65 -4.73 -6.94
N PRO A 81 17.76 -5.18 -7.56
CA PRO A 81 18.48 -4.42 -8.59
C PRO A 81 17.64 -4.01 -9.81
N ASP A 82 16.66 -4.81 -10.22
CA ASP A 82 15.84 -4.58 -11.42
C ASP A 82 14.56 -3.76 -11.15
N VAL A 83 14.23 -3.48 -9.89
CA VAL A 83 13.08 -2.65 -9.48
C VAL A 83 13.49 -1.18 -9.44
N GLU A 84 12.78 -0.33 -10.18
CA GLU A 84 13.00 1.13 -10.20
C GLU A 84 12.05 1.84 -9.24
N VAL A 85 10.80 1.38 -9.21
CA VAL A 85 9.74 1.92 -8.36
C VAL A 85 8.99 0.78 -7.71
N MET A 86 8.73 0.88 -6.41
CA MET A 86 7.76 0.03 -5.73
C MET A 86 6.64 0.86 -5.10
N LEU A 87 5.45 0.29 -5.08
CA LEU A 87 4.33 0.72 -4.23
C LEU A 87 4.04 -0.40 -3.22
N SER A 88 3.76 -0.03 -1.98
CA SER A 88 3.26 -0.96 -0.97
C SER A 88 1.75 -0.81 -0.85
N ARG A 89 0.99 -1.90 -0.98
CA ARG A 89 -0.48 -1.90 -0.88
C ARG A 89 -0.97 -3.07 -0.01
N ASP A 90 -2.11 -2.86 0.63
CA ASP A 90 -2.85 -3.89 1.36
C ASP A 90 -3.78 -4.65 0.40
N THR A 91 -4.03 -5.94 0.64
CA THR A 91 -4.91 -6.76 -0.20
C THR A 91 -6.39 -6.48 0.02
N ASP A 92 -6.74 -5.91 1.18
CA ASP A 92 -8.10 -5.49 1.51
C ASP A 92 -8.41 -4.05 1.09
N SER A 93 -7.50 -3.37 0.39
CA SER A 93 -7.71 -2.02 -0.16
C SER A 93 -7.75 -2.03 -1.68
N ARG A 94 -8.80 -1.45 -2.27
CA ARG A 94 -8.98 -1.41 -3.74
C ARG A 94 -8.19 -0.28 -4.37
N LEU A 95 -7.73 -0.53 -5.59
CA LEU A 95 -7.01 0.47 -6.37
C LEU A 95 -7.99 1.46 -6.99
N THR A 96 -7.60 2.73 -7.09
CA THR A 96 -8.47 3.79 -7.62
C THR A 96 -7.74 4.70 -8.61
N ASN A 97 -8.49 5.30 -9.53
CA ASN A 97 -7.91 6.31 -10.44
C ASN A 97 -7.36 7.52 -9.67
N ARG A 98 -7.95 7.85 -8.51
CA ARG A 98 -7.47 8.90 -7.60
C ARG A 98 -6.05 8.64 -7.10
N GLU A 99 -5.74 7.41 -6.66
CA GLU A 99 -4.36 7.10 -6.28
C GLU A 99 -3.41 7.03 -7.48
N ALA A 100 -3.85 6.53 -8.64
CA ALA A 100 -3.00 6.42 -9.82
C ALA A 100 -2.55 7.80 -10.30
N LEU A 101 -3.44 8.79 -10.27
CA LEU A 101 -3.10 10.19 -10.57
C LEU A 101 -2.11 10.76 -9.54
N ALA A 102 -2.27 10.48 -8.24
CA ALA A 102 -1.34 10.92 -7.21
C ALA A 102 0.05 10.28 -7.35
N VAL A 103 0.10 8.98 -7.67
CA VAL A 103 1.35 8.28 -7.97
C VAL A 103 2.02 8.86 -9.22
N ASN A 104 1.26 9.13 -10.29
CA ASN A 104 1.80 9.74 -11.50
C ASN A 104 2.35 11.15 -11.24
N GLN A 105 1.66 11.96 -10.44
CA GLN A 105 2.13 13.28 -10.04
C GLN A 105 3.44 13.20 -9.24
N TRP A 106 3.54 12.26 -8.29
CA TRP A 106 4.79 12.00 -7.57
C TRP A 106 5.92 11.53 -8.51
N LEU A 107 5.64 10.60 -9.42
CA LEU A 107 6.64 10.07 -10.36
C LEU A 107 7.27 11.17 -11.22
N GLN A 108 6.49 12.18 -11.59
CA GLN A 108 6.93 13.35 -12.35
C GLN A 108 7.73 14.38 -11.51
N SER A 109 7.76 14.23 -10.19
CA SER A 109 8.53 15.10 -9.28
C SER A 109 9.98 14.65 -9.08
N ASP A 110 10.78 15.48 -8.43
CA ASP A 110 12.16 15.18 -7.99
C ASP A 110 12.23 14.33 -6.71
N LYS A 111 11.09 14.10 -6.04
CA LYS A 111 11.00 13.40 -4.74
C LYS A 111 11.11 11.90 -4.88
N LEU A 112 11.86 11.23 -4.02
CA LEU A 112 12.17 9.80 -4.12
C LEU A 112 11.21 8.90 -3.34
N PHE A 113 10.40 9.47 -2.44
CA PHE A 113 9.44 8.75 -1.62
C PHE A 113 8.05 9.39 -1.72
N HIS A 114 6.98 8.61 -1.56
CA HIS A 114 5.60 9.07 -1.63
C HIS A 114 4.76 8.49 -0.53
N VAL A 115 3.95 9.35 0.09
CA VAL A 115 2.96 8.96 1.10
C VAL A 115 1.58 9.50 0.74
N MET A 116 0.56 8.71 1.02
CA MET A 116 -0.85 9.08 0.84
C MET A 116 -1.63 8.91 2.14
N ARG A 117 -2.36 9.94 2.55
CA ARG A 117 -3.21 9.96 3.75
C ARG A 117 -4.56 10.58 3.40
N ASP A 118 -5.51 9.75 2.98
CA ASP A 118 -6.75 10.23 2.36
C ASP A 118 -7.99 10.11 3.27
N HIS A 119 -7.79 9.89 4.57
CA HIS A 119 -8.84 9.73 5.58
C HIS A 119 -8.42 10.36 6.93
N PRO A 120 -9.33 10.90 7.76
CA PRO A 120 -9.00 11.49 9.07
C PRO A 120 -8.37 10.53 10.08
N GLU A 121 -8.52 9.22 9.89
CA GLU A 121 -7.86 8.19 10.73
C GLU A 121 -6.47 7.78 10.20
N HIS A 122 -6.02 8.34 9.07
CA HIS A 122 -4.68 8.06 8.51
C HIS A 122 -3.60 8.90 9.23
N ASN A 123 -3.64 8.91 10.56
CA ASN A 123 -2.85 9.77 11.44
C ASN A 123 -1.48 9.15 11.80
N THR A 124 -0.69 8.82 10.78
CA THR A 124 0.71 8.39 10.93
C THR A 124 1.54 8.93 9.77
N GLU A 125 2.86 8.94 9.90
CA GLU A 125 3.79 9.43 8.89
C GLU A 125 3.75 8.58 7.61
N ILE A 126 3.71 7.26 7.76
CA ILE A 126 3.66 6.29 6.66
C ILE A 126 2.71 5.15 7.05
N LEU A 127 1.62 4.98 6.32
CA LEU A 127 0.77 3.80 6.48
C LEU A 127 1.35 2.62 5.70
N GLY A 128 1.20 1.40 6.22
CA GLY A 128 1.78 0.18 5.64
C GLY A 128 1.42 -0.04 4.16
N GLY A 129 0.15 0.19 3.80
CA GLY A 129 -0.36 0.01 2.44
C GLY A 129 -0.53 1.29 1.61
N MET A 130 0.04 2.44 1.99
CA MET A 130 -0.18 3.71 1.26
C MET A 130 1.10 4.52 1.02
N TRP A 131 2.16 3.84 0.56
CA TRP A 131 3.41 4.50 0.20
C TRP A 131 4.06 3.94 -1.07
N GLY A 132 5.04 4.67 -1.58
CA GLY A 132 5.88 4.25 -2.70
C GLY A 132 7.28 4.82 -2.60
N ALA A 133 8.25 4.14 -3.20
CA ALA A 133 9.63 4.60 -3.30
C ALA A 133 10.16 4.38 -4.72
N LYS A 134 10.98 5.32 -5.20
CA LYS A 134 11.81 5.14 -6.38
C LYS A 134 13.28 5.19 -6.00
N LYS A 135 14.09 4.39 -6.67
CA LYS A 135 15.55 4.39 -6.48
C LYS A 135 16.14 5.79 -6.66
N PRO A 136 17.28 6.11 -6.00
CA PRO A 136 18.22 5.19 -5.35
C PRO A 136 18.10 5.06 -3.82
N ILE A 137 16.98 5.37 -3.19
CA ILE A 137 16.82 5.23 -1.72
C ILE A 137 16.51 3.79 -1.30
N LEU A 138 16.72 3.49 -0.02
CA LEU A 138 16.28 2.25 0.64
C LEU A 138 16.82 0.95 0.01
N GLN A 139 17.98 1.01 -0.65
CA GLN A 139 18.63 -0.18 -1.22
C GLN A 139 19.04 -1.20 -0.14
N ASP A 140 19.18 -0.76 1.11
CA ASP A 140 19.44 -1.58 2.29
C ASP A 140 18.17 -2.09 2.98
N MET A 141 16.98 -1.95 2.37
CA MET A 141 15.69 -2.30 3.00
C MET A 141 15.69 -3.71 3.60
N ILE A 142 16.20 -4.72 2.89
CA ILE A 142 16.28 -6.10 3.40
C ILE A 142 17.09 -6.15 4.71
N HIS A 143 18.24 -5.48 4.77
CA HIS A 143 19.06 -5.42 5.97
C HIS A 143 18.36 -4.69 7.12
N LEU A 144 17.67 -3.58 6.83
CA LEU A 144 16.90 -2.84 7.83
C LEU A 144 15.79 -3.69 8.43
N MET A 145 15.06 -4.42 7.59
CA MET A 145 14.01 -5.32 8.04
C MET A 145 14.57 -6.45 8.90
N ILE A 146 15.68 -7.08 8.50
CA ILE A 146 16.31 -8.16 9.29
C ILE A 146 16.78 -7.65 10.65
N SER A 147 17.34 -6.44 10.70
CA SER A 147 17.91 -5.86 11.92
C SER A 147 16.87 -5.28 12.88
N TYR A 148 15.64 -5.07 12.43
CA TYR A 148 14.55 -4.58 13.27
C TYR A 148 13.99 -5.73 14.12
N GLU A 149 13.87 -5.50 15.42
CA GLU A 149 13.21 -6.43 16.34
C GLU A 149 11.72 -6.48 16.01
N LYS A 150 11.30 -7.57 15.36
CA LYS A 150 9.90 -7.80 15.00
C LYS A 150 9.21 -8.59 16.10
N GLY A 151 7.93 -8.31 16.29
CA GLY A 151 7.03 -9.16 17.05
C GLY A 151 5.77 -9.47 16.26
N ASP A 152 5.00 -10.44 16.73
CA ASP A 152 3.74 -10.83 16.13
C ASP A 152 2.58 -10.00 16.70
N PHE A 153 2.52 -8.72 16.33
CA PHE A 153 1.48 -7.81 16.81
C PHE A 153 1.07 -6.78 15.77
N TRP A 154 -0.15 -6.29 15.92
CA TRP A 154 -0.73 -5.29 15.02
C TRP A 154 0.12 -4.01 14.97
N GLN A 155 0.27 -3.42 13.78
CA GLN A 155 1.11 -2.24 13.48
C GLN A 155 2.64 -2.41 13.58
N VAL A 156 3.17 -3.63 13.70
CA VAL A 156 4.62 -3.85 13.72
C VAL A 156 5.32 -3.23 12.50
N ASP A 157 4.69 -3.26 11.33
CA ASP A 157 5.21 -2.67 10.10
C ASP A 157 5.17 -1.13 10.11
N GLN A 158 4.07 -0.52 10.57
CA GLN A 158 4.00 0.93 10.72
C GLN A 158 4.98 1.46 11.76
N ASN A 159 5.26 0.70 12.82
CA ASN A 159 6.30 1.05 13.79
C ASN A 159 7.68 1.07 13.15
N PHE A 160 8.03 0.05 12.36
CA PHE A 160 9.26 0.03 11.57
C PHE A 160 9.33 1.21 10.60
N LEU A 161 8.25 1.46 9.85
CA LEU A 161 8.19 2.57 8.90
C LEU A 161 8.43 3.91 9.60
N ARG A 162 7.81 4.15 10.75
CA ARG A 162 7.99 5.38 11.53
C ARG A 162 9.38 5.52 12.15
N GLN A 163 9.92 4.45 12.73
CA GLN A 163 11.18 4.50 13.50
C GLN A 163 12.42 4.41 12.62
N VAL A 164 12.35 3.67 11.52
CA VAL A 164 13.52 3.32 10.69
C VAL A 164 13.47 4.00 9.32
N VAL A 165 12.34 3.93 8.63
CA VAL A 165 12.23 4.43 7.24
C VAL A 165 12.02 5.93 7.21
N TRP A 166 11.06 6.46 7.98
CA TRP A 166 10.69 7.88 7.96
C TRP A 166 11.88 8.84 8.17
N PRO A 167 12.78 8.64 9.16
CA PRO A 167 13.94 9.52 9.35
C PRO A 167 14.89 9.57 8.15
N ARG A 168 14.86 8.55 7.28
CA ARG A 168 15.73 8.43 6.09
C ARG A 168 15.11 9.02 4.83
N VAL A 169 13.80 9.22 4.80
CA VAL A 169 13.08 9.61 3.58
C VAL A 169 12.32 10.93 3.72
N ALA A 170 12.09 11.42 4.94
CA ALA A 170 11.30 12.63 5.19
C ALA A 170 11.72 13.84 4.35
N TYR A 171 13.02 14.03 4.09
CA TYR A 171 13.54 15.14 3.28
C TYR A 171 13.22 15.03 1.78
N THR A 172 12.84 13.84 1.30
CA THR A 172 12.55 13.54 -0.11
C THR A 172 11.14 12.94 -0.30
N THR A 173 10.24 13.18 0.65
CA THR A 173 8.86 12.71 0.59
C THR A 173 7.97 13.68 -0.19
N PHE A 174 7.26 13.16 -1.19
CA PHE A 174 6.09 13.78 -1.80
C PHE A 174 4.84 13.33 -1.03
N THR A 175 3.96 14.26 -0.66
CA THR A 175 2.80 13.96 0.18
C THR A 175 1.51 14.30 -0.56
N HIS A 176 0.52 13.41 -0.47
CA HIS A 176 -0.88 13.77 -0.68
C HIS A 176 -1.65 13.47 0.61
N ASP A 177 -2.15 14.51 1.24
CA ASP A 177 -2.76 14.46 2.56
C ASP A 177 -3.64 15.70 2.79
N PRO A 178 -4.92 15.64 2.42
CA PRO A 178 -5.85 16.76 2.61
C PRO A 178 -6.21 17.00 4.08
N PHE A 179 -5.95 16.05 5.00
CA PHE A 179 -6.41 16.15 6.39
C PHE A 179 -5.38 16.81 7.29
N PHE A 180 -4.12 16.39 7.24
CA PHE A 180 -3.07 16.86 8.16
C PHE A 180 -2.13 17.84 7.47
N ALA A 181 -1.49 17.43 6.36
CA ALA A 181 -0.58 18.32 5.61
C ALA A 181 -1.29 19.39 4.76
N LYS A 182 -2.61 19.26 4.56
CA LYS A 182 -3.42 20.12 3.68
C LYS A 182 -2.95 20.14 2.22
N ILE A 183 -2.35 19.04 1.77
CA ILE A 183 -1.92 18.86 0.38
C ILE A 183 -2.97 18.00 -0.34
N PRO A 184 -3.72 18.55 -1.30
CA PRO A 184 -4.80 17.82 -1.95
C PRO A 184 -4.27 16.71 -2.86
N PHE A 185 -5.14 15.74 -3.17
CA PHE A 185 -4.94 14.84 -4.30
C PHE A 185 -5.15 15.58 -5.63
N PRO A 186 -4.56 15.12 -6.74
CA PRO A 186 -4.69 15.76 -8.05
C PRO A 186 -6.09 15.68 -8.65
N SER A 187 -6.96 14.83 -8.12
CA SER A 187 -8.37 14.74 -8.49
C SER A 187 -9.28 15.04 -7.30
N PRO A 188 -10.53 15.48 -7.53
CA PRO A 188 -11.55 15.49 -6.49
C PRO A 188 -11.90 14.06 -6.05
N ARG A 189 -12.43 13.93 -4.84
CA ARG A 189 -12.97 12.67 -4.31
C ARG A 189 -14.33 12.39 -4.94
N ASN A 190 -14.61 11.15 -5.36
CA ASN A 190 -15.96 10.75 -5.76
C ASN A 190 -16.76 10.26 -4.54
N GLY A 191 -17.73 11.05 -4.08
CA GLY A 191 -18.51 10.71 -2.89
C GLY A 191 -17.64 10.57 -1.64
N LEU A 192 -17.72 9.40 -0.99
CA LEU A 192 -16.96 9.06 0.22
C LEU A 192 -15.89 7.99 -0.05
N GLU A 193 -15.49 7.78 -1.31
CA GLU A 193 -14.35 6.90 -1.62
C GLU A 193 -13.06 7.50 -1.04
N PHE A 194 -12.09 6.69 -0.65
CA PHE A 194 -10.76 7.19 -0.28
C PHE A 194 -9.65 6.19 -0.59
N VAL A 195 -8.43 6.68 -0.77
CA VAL A 195 -7.26 5.82 -0.97
C VAL A 195 -6.93 5.08 0.33
N GLY A 196 -6.82 3.75 0.26
CA GLY A 196 -6.67 2.88 1.44
C GLY A 196 -8.01 2.46 2.06
N GLN A 197 -9.13 2.63 1.34
CA GLN A 197 -10.43 2.16 1.78
C GLN A 197 -10.47 0.64 1.84
N VAL A 198 -10.91 0.11 2.98
CA VAL A 198 -10.99 -1.33 3.27
C VAL A 198 -12.28 -1.93 2.73
N TRP A 199 -12.15 -3.10 2.11
CA TRP A 199 -13.22 -3.90 1.52
C TRP A 199 -13.16 -5.34 2.03
N ASN A 200 -14.32 -5.98 2.16
CA ASN A 200 -14.41 -7.43 2.36
C ASN A 200 -14.44 -8.18 1.01
N GLU A 201 -14.55 -9.50 1.08
CA GLU A 201 -14.64 -10.40 -0.08
C GLU A 201 -15.87 -10.17 -0.98
N ASN A 202 -16.91 -9.54 -0.44
CA ASN A 202 -18.18 -9.26 -1.12
C ASN A 202 -18.22 -7.85 -1.75
N GLU A 203 -17.08 -7.15 -1.80
CA GLU A 203 -16.99 -5.75 -2.23
C GLU A 203 -17.89 -4.83 -1.38
N GLU A 204 -17.93 -5.06 -0.07
CA GLU A 204 -18.57 -4.18 0.90
C GLU A 204 -17.50 -3.45 1.73
N THR A 205 -17.68 -2.14 1.89
CA THR A 205 -16.79 -1.28 2.67
C THR A 205 -17.31 -1.07 4.09
N VAL A 206 -16.43 -0.64 4.99
CA VAL A 206 -16.78 -0.30 6.37
C VAL A 206 -17.55 1.03 6.45
N ALA A 207 -18.83 0.96 6.82
CA ALA A 207 -19.72 2.14 6.92
C ALA A 207 -19.22 3.19 7.94
N GLU A 208 -18.61 2.74 9.03
CA GLU A 208 -18.04 3.63 10.06
C GLU A 208 -16.96 4.55 9.49
N HIS A 209 -16.04 4.02 8.65
CA HIS A 209 -15.01 4.83 8.01
C HIS A 209 -15.64 5.91 7.12
N GLN A 210 -16.66 5.55 6.34
CA GLN A 210 -17.36 6.53 5.49
C GLN A 210 -18.04 7.63 6.32
N GLN A 211 -18.64 7.28 7.45
CA GLN A 211 -19.28 8.25 8.34
C GLN A 211 -18.26 9.21 8.97
N LEU A 212 -17.10 8.71 9.43
CA LEU A 212 -16.01 9.54 9.95
C LEU A 212 -15.47 10.49 8.87
N LEU A 213 -15.26 9.99 7.65
CA LEU A 213 -14.84 10.80 6.52
C LEU A 213 -15.84 11.92 6.21
N LYS A 214 -17.14 11.59 6.18
CA LYS A 214 -18.21 12.57 5.95
C LYS A 214 -18.17 13.69 6.98
N ILE A 215 -18.10 13.35 8.27
CA ILE A 215 -18.02 14.33 9.37
C ILE A 215 -16.77 15.21 9.21
N ALA A 216 -15.63 14.63 8.84
CA ALA A 216 -14.39 15.38 8.67
C ALA A 216 -14.46 16.37 7.48
N ILE A 217 -15.06 15.96 6.36
CA ILE A 217 -15.27 16.82 5.19
C ILE A 217 -16.21 17.99 5.52
N GLU A 218 -17.35 17.71 6.19
CA GLU A 218 -18.30 18.74 6.61
C GLU A 218 -17.64 19.76 7.54
N ARG A 219 -16.80 19.31 8.48
CA ARG A 219 -16.04 20.20 9.38
C ARG A 219 -15.04 21.08 8.61
N GLN A 220 -14.36 20.54 7.60
CA GLN A 220 -13.43 21.33 6.79
C GLN A 220 -14.14 22.42 6.00
N ASN A 221 -15.31 22.11 5.42
CA ASN A 221 -16.10 23.08 4.67
C ASN A 221 -16.66 24.21 5.55
N ASN A 222 -17.00 23.91 6.80
CA ASN A 222 -17.52 24.90 7.76
C ASN A 222 -16.42 25.75 8.42
N ALA A 223 -15.14 25.41 8.23
CA ALA A 223 -14.00 26.14 8.80
C ALA A 223 -13.40 27.17 7.83
N VAL A 224 -13.97 27.31 6.62
CA VAL A 224 -13.57 28.26 5.56
C VAL A 224 -14.50 29.46 5.55
#